data_AF-J9EUB0-F1
#
_entry.id   AF-J9EUB0-F1
#
_cell.length_a   1.000
_cell.length_b   1.000
_cell.length_c   1.000
_cell.angle_alpha   90.00
_cell.angle_beta   90.00
_cell.angle_gamma   90.00
#
_symmetry.space_group_name_H-M   'P 1'
#
loop_
_entity.id
_entity.type
_entity.pdbx_description
1 polymer ?
#
loop_
_entity_poly.entity_id
_entity_poly.type
_entity_poly.pdbx_seq_one_letter_code
_entity_poly.pdbx_strand_id
1 'polypeptide(L)' 'MVNAGGHNSERWPDNWTAVTSDGKPSAQFEQTLLVTDSGCDVLTARNTGRFPFINITILFTLNSKQ' A
#
# COMPACT_ATOMS: atom_id res chain seq x y z
N MET A 1 -3.67 2.75 3.46
CA MET A 1 -2.21 2.99 3.62
C MET A 1 -1.93 3.27 5.08
N VAL A 2 -0.79 2.81 5.60
CA VAL A 2 -0.37 3.05 7.00
C VAL A 2 1.07 3.54 6.97
N ASN A 3 1.35 4.60 7.73
CA ASN A 3 2.67 5.22 7.80
C ASN A 3 3.31 4.90 9.16
N ALA A 4 4.62 4.73 9.19
CA ALA A 4 5.39 4.63 10.44
C ALA A 4 5.49 5.98 11.19
N GLY A 5 5.17 7.07 10.51
CA GLY A 5 5.22 8.44 11.01
C GLY A 5 3.87 9.15 10.94
N GLY A 6 3.90 10.41 10.50
CA GLY A 6 2.70 11.23 10.30
C GLY A 6 1.83 10.79 9.11
N HIS A 7 0.59 11.24 9.08
CA HIS A 7 -0.35 10.97 7.99
C HIS A 7 -0.23 11.95 6.80
N ASN A 8 0.49 13.06 7.00
CA ASN A 8 0.68 14.08 5.96
C ASN A 8 1.46 13.54 4.77
N SER A 9 1.03 13.92 3.57
CA SER A 9 1.65 13.53 2.31
C SER A 9 1.88 14.70 1.37
N GLU A 10 2.88 14.55 0.52
CA GLU A 10 3.24 15.49 -0.53
C GLU A 10 3.33 14.77 -1.88
N ARG A 11 3.16 15.55 -2.96
CA ARG A 11 3.29 15.05 -4.33
C ARG A 11 4.60 15.54 -4.92
N TRP A 12 5.36 14.64 -5.53
CA TRP A 12 6.57 15.01 -6.25
C TRP A 12 6.27 15.82 -7.52
N PRO A 13 7.27 16.52 -8.08
CA PRO A 13 7.11 17.30 -9.31
C PRO A 13 6.68 16.48 -10.54
N ASP A 14 6.78 15.15 -10.48
CA ASP A 14 6.30 14.23 -11.52
C ASP A 14 4.75 14.14 -11.59
N ASN A 15 4.05 14.77 -10.65
CA ASN A 15 2.59 14.77 -10.52
C ASN A 15 1.95 13.40 -10.23
N TRP A 16 2.74 12.40 -9.84
CA TRP A 16 2.25 11.05 -9.56
C TRP A 16 2.73 10.50 -8.22
N THR A 17 4.01 10.66 -7.89
CA THR A 17 4.58 10.04 -6.70
C THR A 17 4.08 10.75 -5.45
N ALA A 18 3.33 10.02 -4.62
CA ALA A 18 2.90 10.46 -3.30
C ALA A 18 3.87 9.94 -2.25
N VAL A 19 4.42 10.85 -1.44
CA VAL A 19 5.36 10.53 -0.35
C VAL A 19 4.84 11.05 0.98
N THR A 20 5.30 10.46 2.09
CA THR A 20 5.06 11.00 3.43
C THR A 20 5.88 12.29 3.60
N SER A 21 5.27 13.33 4.19
CA SER A 21 5.97 14.60 4.43
C SER A 21 7.18 14.47 5.37
N ASP A 22 7.21 13.43 6.20
CA ASP A 22 8.31 13.13 7.12
C ASP A 22 9.33 12.10 6.56
N GLY A 23 9.14 11.64 5.33
CA GLY A 23 10.00 10.67 4.65
C GLY A 23 10.03 9.27 5.27
N LYS A 24 9.17 8.98 6.28
CA LYS A 24 9.14 7.68 6.93
C LYS A 24 8.38 6.64 6.09
N PRO A 25 8.65 5.34 6.31
CA PRO A 25 8.01 4.25 5.58
C PRO A 25 6.48 4.27 5.58
N SER A 26 5.90 3.84 4.45
CA SER A 26 4.47 3.59 4.29
C SER A 26 4.22 2.20 3.73
N ALA A 27 3.08 1.60 4.06
CA ALA A 27 2.64 0.30 3.58
C ALA A 27 1.18 0.33 3.09
N GLN A 28 0.86 -0.50 2.11
CA GLN A 28 -0.48 -0.66 1.56
C GLN A 28 -0.78 -2.13 1.24
N PHE A 29 -2.03 -2.53 1.46
CA PHE A 29 -2.68 -3.66 0.80
C PHE A 29 -3.98 -3.20 0.18
N GLU A 30 -4.41 -3.85 -0.89
CA GLU A 30 -5.65 -3.55 -1.60
C GLU A 30 -6.34 -4.85 -2.03
N GLN A 31 -7.67 -4.84 -1.97
CA GLN A 31 -8.54 -5.90 -2.47
C GLN A 31 -9.81 -5.28 -3.06
N THR A 32 -10.30 -5.84 -4.16
CA THR A 32 -11.63 -5.51 -4.70
C THR A 32 -12.66 -6.44 -4.09
N LEU A 33 -13.70 -5.89 -3.46
CA LEU A 33 -14.75 -6.64 -2.77
C LEU A 33 -16.08 -6.53 -3.52
N LEU A 34 -16.80 -7.64 -3.66
CA LEU A 34 -18.19 -7.69 -4.10
C LEU A 34 -19.08 -7.97 -2.87
N VAL A 35 -20.03 -7.08 -2.57
CA VAL A 35 -20.96 -7.28 -1.45
C VAL A 35 -22.02 -8.31 -1.83
N THR A 36 -22.32 -9.24 -0.93
CA THR A 36 -23.32 -10.29 -1.07
C THR A 36 -24.31 -10.25 0.10
N ASP A 37 -25.41 -11.00 0.00
CA ASP A 37 -26.46 -11.00 1.03
C ASP A 37 -25.97 -11.41 2.43
N SER A 38 -24.90 -12.20 2.51
CA SER A 38 -24.33 -12.73 3.75
C SER A 38 -22.94 -12.16 4.09
N GLY A 39 -22.37 -11.28 3.27
CA GLY A 39 -21.02 -10.75 3.48
C GLY A 39 -20.40 -10.13 2.22
N CYS A 40 -19.19 -10.58 1.86
CA CYS A 40 -18.53 -10.14 0.64
C CYS A 40 -17.60 -11.20 0.04
N ASP A 41 -17.48 -11.19 -1.28
CA ASP A 41 -16.49 -11.96 -2.03
C ASP A 41 -15.25 -11.10 -2.31
N VAL A 42 -14.08 -11.67 -2.09
CA VAL A 42 -12.79 -11.02 -2.36
C VAL A 42 -12.35 -11.35 -3.79
N LEU A 43 -12.69 -10.48 -4.74
CA LEU A 43 -12.49 -10.74 -6.19
C LEU A 43 -11.01 -10.85 -6.60
N THR A 44 -10.12 -10.24 -5.84
CA THR A 44 -8.67 -10.23 -6.08
C THR A 44 -7.89 -11.15 -5.14
N ALA A 45 -8.59 -12.08 -4.48
CA ALA A 45 -7.95 -13.11 -3.65
C ALA A 45 -7.08 -14.03 -4.51
N ARG A 46 -6.03 -14.59 -3.89
CA ARG A 46 -5.18 -15.58 -4.55
C ARG A 46 -5.84 -16.95 -4.53
N ASN A 47 -5.87 -17.62 -5.68
CA ASN A 47 -6.44 -18.97 -5.81
C ASN A 47 -5.59 -20.08 -5.17
N THR A 48 -4.42 -19.77 -4.61
CA THR A 48 -3.46 -20.75 -4.10
C THR A 48 -3.55 -21.02 -2.60
N GLY A 49 -4.46 -20.34 -1.88
CA GLY A 49 -4.56 -20.44 -0.41
C GLY A 49 -3.33 -19.94 0.35
N ARG A 50 -2.35 -19.36 -0.36
CA ARG A 50 -1.12 -18.84 0.22
C ARG A 50 -1.39 -17.47 0.81
N PHE A 51 -0.92 -17.26 2.05
CA PHE A 51 -0.88 -15.94 2.68
C PHE A 51 -0.29 -14.89 1.74
N PRO A 52 -0.71 -13.61 1.85
CA PRO A 52 -0.09 -12.53 1.09
C PRO A 52 1.44 -12.63 1.21
N PHE A 53 2.14 -12.34 0.11
CA PHE A 53 3.60 -12.39 0.11
C PHE A 53 4.08 -11.23 0.99
N ILE A 54 4.29 -11.49 2.28
CA ILE A 54 4.74 -10.52 3.29
C ILE A 54 6.28 -10.41 3.32
N ASN A 55 6.99 -11.26 2.56
CA ASN A 55 8.44 -11.09 2.30
C ASN A 55 8.75 -10.05 1.22
N ILE A 56 7.85 -9.08 1.05
CA ILE A 56 8.12 -7.88 0.30
C ILE A 56 8.90 -7.00 1.29
N THR A 57 10.22 -6.94 1.10
CA THR A 57 10.90 -5.64 1.18
C THR A 57 9.98 -4.70 0.45
N ILE A 58 9.14 -3.99 1.20
CA ILE A 58 8.31 -2.92 0.67
C ILE A 58 9.27 -2.16 -0.21
N LEU A 59 8.87 -1.93 -1.45
CA LEU A 59 9.59 -1.01 -2.31
C LEU A 59 9.47 0.35 -1.58
N PHE A 60 10.27 0.52 -0.51
CA PHE A 60 10.69 1.79 -0.04
C PHE A 60 11.18 2.42 -1.32
N THR A 61 10.62 3.57 -1.66
CA THR A 61 11.27 4.47 -2.57
C THR A 61 12.67 4.74 -2.00
N LEU A 62 13.61 3.86 -2.28
CA LEU A 62 15.02 4.14 -2.26
C LEU A 62 15.20 5.00 -3.51
N ASN A 63 15.22 6.31 -3.34
CA ASN A 63 16.47 7.03 -3.52
C ASN A 63 16.38 8.52 -3.21
N SER A 64 17.35 8.93 -2.39
CA SER A 64 18.15 10.15 -2.48
C SER A 64 17.42 11.49 -2.72
N LYS A 65 17.07 12.13 -1.62
CA LYS A 65 17.63 13.46 -1.33
C LYS A 65 18.22 13.50 0.08
N GLN A 66 19.20 12.63 0.32
CA GLN A 66 20.55 13.04 0.70
C GLN A 66 21.54 12.21 -0.11
#